data_AF-A0A955WVU4-F1
#
_entry.id   AF-A0A955WVU4-F1
#
_cell.length_a   1.000
_cell.length_b   1.000
_cell.length_c   1.000
_cell.angle_alpha   90.00
_cell.angle_beta   90.00
_cell.angle_gamma   90.00
#
_symmetry.space_group_name_H-M   'P 1'
#
loop_
_entity.id
_entity.type
_entity.pdbx_description
1 polymer ?
#
loop_
_entity_poly.entity_id
_entity_poly.type
_entity_poly.pdbx_seq_one_letter_code
_entity_poly.pdbx_strand_id
1 'polypeptide(L)'
;LLQEDVEFDATSSRLKIRRYLVFGDGRERVHDIDLRLYGLHELVSMLTLVGFQVDEISGSIHTRGAYFGARSPRLLIRAVRPAG
;
A
#
# COMPACT_ATOMS: atom_id res chain seq x y z
N LEU A 1 6.06 -23.00 -14.05
CA LEU A 1 7.14 -21.99 -13.97
C LEU A 1 6.54 -20.66 -13.53
N LEU A 2 7.22 -19.92 -12.66
CA LEU A 2 6.87 -18.55 -12.27
C LEU A 2 8.09 -17.66 -12.49
N GLN A 3 7.94 -16.56 -13.21
CA GLN A 3 8.96 -15.53 -13.39
C GLN A 3 8.34 -14.15 -13.16
N GLU A 4 9.09 -13.24 -12.53
CA GLU A 4 8.66 -11.86 -12.28
C GLU A 4 9.74 -10.87 -12.67
N ASP A 5 9.39 -9.90 -13.52
CA ASP A 5 10.20 -8.70 -13.76
C ASP A 5 9.64 -7.59 -12.87
N VAL A 6 10.47 -7.03 -11.99
CA VAL A 6 10.06 -6.07 -10.97
C VAL A 6 10.87 -4.78 -11.09
N GLU A 7 10.18 -3.65 -11.18
CA GLU A 7 10.78 -2.32 -11.24
C GLU A 7 10.11 -1.39 -10.23
N PHE A 8 10.90 -0.62 -9.49
CA PHE A 8 10.41 0.39 -8.56
C PHE A 8 10.93 1.78 -8.93
N ASP A 9 10.01 2.69 -9.22
CA ASP A 9 10.29 4.12 -9.37
C ASP A 9 10.12 4.82 -8.02
N ALA A 10 11.24 5.16 -7.40
CA ALA A 10 11.28 5.84 -6.10
C ALA A 10 10.78 7.29 -6.15
N THR A 11 10.77 7.94 -7.32
CA THR A 11 10.30 9.33 -7.46
C THR A 11 8.78 9.41 -7.44
N SER A 12 8.13 8.44 -8.08
CA SER A 12 6.66 8.36 -8.11
C SER A 12 6.08 7.34 -7.12
N SER A 13 6.91 6.66 -6.35
CA SER A 13 6.55 5.58 -5.43
C SER A 13 5.77 4.44 -6.12
N ARG A 14 6.10 4.12 -7.37
CA ARG A 14 5.41 3.10 -8.17
C ARG A 14 6.21 1.81 -8.29
N LEU A 15 5.57 0.70 -7.96
CA LEU A 15 6.03 -0.66 -8.20
C LEU A 15 5.30 -1.23 -9.41
N LYS A 16 6.06 -1.67 -10.41
CA LYS A 16 5.55 -2.41 -11.57
C LYS A 16 6.08 -3.84 -11.52
N ILE A 17 5.19 -4.80 -11.66
CA ILE A 17 5.52 -6.23 -11.72
C ILE A 17 4.91 -6.81 -12.98
N ARG A 18 5.74 -7.44 -13.80
CA ARG A 18 5.29 -8.30 -14.90
C ARG A 18 5.53 -9.76 -14.53
N ARG A 19 4.44 -10.47 -14.23
CA ARG A 19 4.45 -11.85 -13.76
C ARG A 19 4.05 -12.81 -14.87
N TYR A 20 4.94 -13.75 -15.19
CA TYR A 20 4.71 -14.84 -16.13
C TYR A 20 4.47 -16.15 -15.36
N LEU A 21 3.37 -16.83 -15.67
CA LEU A 21 2.96 -18.11 -15.10
C LEU A 21 2.84 -19.13 -16.24
N VAL A 22 3.58 -20.23 -16.15
CA VAL A 22 3.41 -21.40 -17.02
C VAL A 22 2.90 -22.55 -16.17
N PHE A 23 1.70 -23.03 -16.48
CA PHE A 23 1.03 -24.13 -15.79
C PHE A 23 1.51 -25.48 -16.34
N GLY A 24 1.37 -26.55 -15.54
CA GLY A 24 1.80 -27.89 -15.94
C GLY A 24 1.05 -28.47 -17.15
N ASP A 25 -0.11 -27.90 -17.50
CA ASP A 25 -0.90 -28.23 -18.69
C ASP A 25 -0.48 -27.42 -19.93
N GLY A 26 0.62 -26.66 -19.85
CA GLY A 26 1.15 -25.84 -20.94
C GLY A 26 0.44 -24.50 -21.12
N ARG A 27 -0.60 -24.17 -20.32
CA ARG A 27 -1.18 -22.83 -20.36
C ARG A 27 -0.21 -21.80 -19.83
N GLU A 28 -0.28 -20.60 -20.40
CA GLU A 28 0.50 -19.45 -19.95
C GLU A 28 -0.42 -18.31 -19.53
N ARG A 29 -0.01 -17.55 -18.51
CA ARG A 29 -0.66 -16.30 -18.09
C ARG A 29 0.39 -15.25 -17.81
N VAL A 30 0.11 -14.04 -18.27
CA VAL A 30 0.89 -12.84 -17.94
C VAL A 30 0.00 -11.90 -17.13
N HIS A 31 0.54 -11.40 -16.02
CA HIS A 31 -0.10 -10.38 -15.20
C HIS A 31 0.79 -9.16 -15.10
N ASP A 32 0.26 -8.01 -15.51
CA ASP A 32 0.88 -6.71 -15.29
C ASP A 32 0.22 -6.08 -14.05
N ILE A 33 1.03 -5.81 -13.02
CA ILE A 33 0.61 -5.24 -11.74
C ILE A 33 1.30 -3.89 -11.57
N ASP A 34 0.54 -2.82 -11.38
CA ASP A 34 1.03 -1.48 -11.09
C ASP A 34 0.44 -1.02 -9.75
N LEU A 35 1.31 -0.76 -8.78
CA LEU A 35 0.95 -0.38 -7.42
C LEU A 35 1.71 0.89 -7.02
N ARG A 36 1.05 1.76 -6.26
CA ARG A 36 1.74 2.86 -5.57
C ARG A 36 1.96 2.47 -4.11
N LEU A 37 3.21 2.49 -3.69
CA LEU A 37 3.60 2.10 -2.34
C LEU A 37 3.88 3.35 -1.52
N TYR A 38 3.21 3.46 -0.38
CA TYR A 38 3.47 4.54 0.57
C TYR A 38 3.69 3.96 1.96
N GLY A 39 4.69 4.47 2.66
CA GLY A 39 4.83 4.31 4.08
C GLY A 39 3.78 5.10 4.84
N LEU A 40 3.52 4.69 6.08
CA LEU A 40 2.60 5.40 6.98
C LEU A 40 2.97 6.89 7.11
N HIS A 41 4.27 7.20 7.22
CA HIS A 41 4.75 8.58 7.38
C HIS A 41 4.43 9.46 6.15
N GLU A 42 4.48 8.90 4.94
CA GLU A 42 4.13 9.62 3.71
C GLU A 42 2.63 9.89 3.64
N LEU A 43 1.81 8.88 3.96
CA LEU A 43 0.35 9.01 4.01
C LEU A 43 -0.07 10.07 5.04
N VAL A 44 0.51 10.06 6.23
CA VAL A 44 0.26 11.09 7.26
C VAL A 44 0.70 12.47 6.76
N SER A 45 1.89 12.58 6.17
CA SER A 45 2.40 13.85 5.63
C SER A 45 1.48 14.41 4.54
N MET A 46 0.98 13.56 3.64
CA MET A 46 0.04 13.97 2.59
C MET A 46 -1.30 14.46 3.18
N LEU A 47 -1.84 13.78 4.19
CA LEU A 47 -3.06 14.22 4.87
C LEU A 47 -2.87 15.56 5.57
N THR A 48 -1.75 15.74 6.27
CA THR A 48 -1.40 17.01 6.93
C THR A 48 -1.20 18.14 5.93
N LEU A 49 -0.53 17.87 4.80
CA LEU A 49 -0.32 18.86 3.74
C LEU A 49 -1.63 19.46 3.21
N VAL A 50 -2.71 18.66 3.17
CA VAL A 50 -4.03 19.12 2.72
C VAL A 50 -4.96 19.56 3.88
N GLY A 51 -4.39 19.79 5.07
CA GLY A 51 -5.10 20.39 6.21
C GLY A 51 -5.88 19.42 7.08
N PHE A 52 -5.64 18.11 6.99
CA PHE A 52 -6.21 17.14 7.92
C PHE A 52 -5.27 16.92 9.11
N GLN A 53 -5.87 16.74 10.28
CA GLN A 53 -5.21 16.24 11.47
C GLN A 53 -5.48 14.74 11.61
N VAL A 54 -4.42 13.93 11.57
CA VAL A 54 -4.52 12.50 11.86
C VAL A 54 -4.63 12.31 13.37
N ASP A 55 -5.68 11.65 13.81
CA ASP A 55 -5.94 11.43 15.24
C ASP A 55 -5.95 9.95 15.65
N GLU A 56 -5.91 9.04 14.67
CA GLU A 56 -5.88 7.61 14.95
C GLU A 56 -5.28 6.78 13.80
N ILE A 57 -4.51 5.77 14.17
CA ILE A 57 -3.93 4.80 13.25
C ILE A 57 -4.20 3.40 13.80
N SER A 58 -4.76 2.52 12.99
CA SER A 58 -5.11 1.15 13.39
C SER A 58 -4.65 0.12 12.35
N GLY A 59 -4.29 -1.07 12.82
CA GLY A 59 -3.95 -2.22 11.98
C GLY A 59 -5.14 -3.13 11.65
N SER A 60 -6.25 -2.96 12.37
CA SER A 60 -7.48 -3.74 12.24
C SER A 60 -8.67 -2.94 12.77
N ILE A 61 -9.87 -3.20 12.24
CA ILE A 61 -11.12 -2.58 12.71
C ILE A 61 -11.48 -3.02 14.14
N HIS A 62 -10.91 -4.14 14.62
CA HIS A 62 -11.17 -4.68 15.95
C HIS A 62 -10.20 -4.14 17.02
N THR A 63 -9.05 -3.58 16.61
CA THR A 63 -8.00 -3.08 17.50
C THR A 63 -7.74 -1.61 17.22
N ARG A 64 -8.74 -0.79 17.55
CA ARG A 64 -8.73 0.65 17.33
C ARG A 64 -7.53 1.32 18.03
N GLY A 65 -6.82 2.18 17.32
CA GLY A 65 -5.62 2.89 17.79
C GLY A 65 -4.35 2.04 17.87
N ALA A 66 -4.41 0.75 17.53
CA ALA A 66 -3.26 -0.14 17.59
C ALA A 66 -2.78 -0.51 16.17
N TYR A 67 -1.60 -0.01 15.80
CA TYR A 67 -0.91 -0.36 14.56
C TYR A 67 0.44 -1.01 14.87
N PHE A 68 0.63 -2.24 14.39
CA PHE A 68 1.81 -3.07 14.69
C PHE A 68 2.78 -3.16 13.50
N GLY A 69 2.82 -2.13 12.65
CA GLY A 69 3.68 -2.12 11.46
C GLY A 69 3.33 -3.24 10.49
N ALA A 70 4.35 -3.93 9.99
CA ALA A 70 4.23 -5.04 9.04
C ALA A 70 3.40 -6.24 9.55
N ARG A 71 3.12 -6.33 10.86
CA ARG A 71 2.22 -7.36 11.41
C ARG A 71 0.74 -6.99 11.29
N SER A 72 0.44 -5.75 10.91
CA SER A 72 -0.93 -5.31 10.64
C SER A 72 -1.33 -5.72 9.22
N PRO A 73 -2.44 -6.44 9.03
CA PRO A 73 -2.91 -6.81 7.69
C PRO A 73 -3.45 -5.60 6.90
N ARG A 74 -3.71 -4.48 7.58
CA ARG A 74 -4.27 -3.26 7.02
C ARG A 74 -3.59 -2.05 7.65
N LEU A 75 -3.67 -0.93 6.95
CA LEU A 75 -3.44 0.39 7.52
C LEU A 75 -4.74 1.18 7.45
N LEU A 76 -5.28 1.53 8.61
CA LEU A 76 -6.49 2.33 8.76
C LEU A 76 -6.09 3.67 9.40
N ILE A 77 -6.40 4.78 8.73
CA ILE A 77 -6.10 6.12 9.22
C ILE A 77 -7.42 6.86 9.41
N ARG A 78 -7.65 7.37 10.62
CA ARG A 78 -8.71 8.33 10.89
C ARG A 78 -8.09 9.72 10.95
N ALA A 79 -8.69 10.64 10.22
CA ALA A 79 -8.26 12.01 10.16
C ALA A 79 -9.47 12.94 10.16
N VAL A 80 -9.33 14.07 10.81
CA VAL A 80 -10.35 15.11 10.92
C VAL A 80 -9.87 16.35 10.21
N ARG A 81 -10.78 17.05 9.53
CA ARG A 81 -10.52 18.41 9.07
C ARG A 81 -10.89 19.34 10.22
N PRO A 82 -9.95 20.09 10.82
CA PRO A 82 -10.29 21.05 11.87
C PRO A 82 -11.32 22.06 11.34
N ALA A 83 -12.32 22.39 12.16
CA ALA A 83 -13.11 23.58 11.90
C ALA A 83 -12.17 24.78 12.09
N GLY A 84 -12.10 25.65 11.08
CA GLY A 84 -11.30 26.87 11.13
C GLY A 84 -11.80 27.86 12.17
#